data_AF-A0AAE1RW64-F1
#
_entry.id   AF-A0AAE1RW64-F1
#
_cell.length_a   1.000
_cell.length_b   1.000
_cell.length_c   1.000
_cell.angle_alpha   90.00
_cell.angle_beta   90.00
_cell.angle_gamma   90.00
#
_symmetry.space_group_name_H-M   'P 1'
#
loop_
_entity.id
_entity.type
_entity.pdbx_description
1 polymer ?
#
loop_
_entity_poly.entity_id
_entity_poly.type
_entity_poly.pdbx_seq_one_letter_code
_entity_poly.pdbx_strand_id
1 'polypeptide(L)'
;MQYESIGWSVGATLGYAQAAPEKRVIACIGDGSFQVTAQDISTMLRCGQRTIIFLTNNGGYTTEVEIHDGPYNVIKNWTYTGSMQSTTEKENVGQLRLIVKRSWWKQLKQQMEPRKTVFH
;
A
#
# COMPACT_ATOMS: atom_id res chain seq x y z
N MET A 1 -17.19 9.84 -15.35
CA MET A 1 -17.25 9.52 -13.92
C MET A 1 -16.01 8.71 -13.60
N GLN A 2 -15.08 9.25 -12.82
CA GLN A 2 -13.92 8.51 -12.31
C GLN A 2 -14.33 7.88 -10.98
N TYR A 3 -14.10 6.58 -10.81
CA TYR A 3 -14.33 5.89 -9.54
C TYR A 3 -12.99 5.74 -8.83
N GLU A 4 -12.82 6.42 -7.69
CA GLU A 4 -11.55 6.52 -6.95
C GLU A 4 -11.71 6.03 -5.50
N SER A 5 -12.33 4.86 -5.33
CA SER A 5 -12.54 4.27 -4.01
C SER A 5 -11.23 3.75 -3.41
N ILE A 6 -10.86 4.30 -2.25
CA ILE A 6 -9.75 3.82 -1.42
C ILE A 6 -10.00 2.35 -1.04
N GLY A 7 -9.02 1.49 -1.32
CA GLY A 7 -9.11 0.04 -1.07
C GLY A 7 -9.44 -0.80 -2.30
N TRP A 8 -10.01 -0.22 -3.36
CA TRP A 8 -10.32 -0.95 -4.59
C TRP A 8 -9.15 -1.79 -5.14
N SER A 9 -7.93 -1.25 -5.07
CA SER A 9 -6.75 -1.86 -5.67
C SER A 9 -6.39 -3.26 -5.16
N VAL A 10 -6.66 -3.62 -3.89
CA VAL A 10 -6.33 -4.96 -3.38
C VAL A 10 -7.28 -6.00 -3.99
N GLY A 11 -8.59 -5.75 -3.97
CA GLY A 11 -9.59 -6.62 -4.57
C GLY A 11 -9.46 -6.70 -6.10
N ALA A 12 -9.15 -5.59 -6.75
CA ALA A 12 -8.86 -5.57 -8.18
C ALA A 12 -7.63 -6.43 -8.53
N THR A 13 -6.59 -6.36 -7.71
CA THR A 13 -5.39 -7.20 -7.85
C THR A 13 -5.73 -8.68 -7.73
N LEU A 14 -6.59 -9.05 -6.77
CA LEU A 14 -7.03 -10.43 -6.56
C LEU A 14 -7.79 -10.95 -7.79
N GLY A 15 -8.77 -10.17 -8.26
CA GLY A 15 -9.57 -10.52 -9.43
C GLY A 15 -8.73 -10.63 -10.70
N TYR A 16 -7.80 -9.69 -10.92
CA TYR A 16 -6.94 -9.71 -12.11
C TYR A 16 -5.98 -10.90 -12.10
N ALA A 17 -5.35 -11.20 -10.96
CA ALA A 17 -4.47 -12.37 -10.81
C ALA A 17 -5.23 -13.69 -11.00
N GLN A 18 -6.52 -13.73 -10.66
CA GLN A 18 -7.38 -14.88 -10.92
C GLN A 18 -7.75 -15.02 -12.40
N ALA A 19 -8.02 -13.91 -13.07
CA ALA A 19 -8.45 -13.88 -14.47
C ALA A 19 -7.30 -14.11 -15.46
N ALA A 20 -6.06 -13.77 -15.10
CA ALA A 20 -4.88 -13.91 -15.94
C ALA A 20 -3.74 -14.65 -15.18
N PRO A 21 -3.91 -15.95 -14.87
CA PRO A 21 -2.98 -16.72 -14.04
C PRO A 21 -1.57 -16.87 -14.65
N GLU A 22 -1.44 -16.73 -15.96
CA GLU A 22 -0.17 -16.75 -16.69
C GLU A 22 0.63 -15.44 -16.54
N LYS A 23 0.00 -14.36 -16.09
CA LYS A 23 0.64 -13.06 -15.93
C LYS A 23 1.11 -12.87 -14.49
N ARG A 24 2.28 -12.25 -14.36
CA ARG A 24 2.75 -11.78 -13.05
C ARG A 24 2.15 -10.42 -12.74
N VAL A 25 1.19 -10.38 -11.83
CA VAL A 25 0.54 -9.14 -11.39
C VAL A 25 1.44 -8.39 -10.41
N ILE A 26 1.59 -7.08 -10.64
CA ILE A 26 2.30 -6.15 -9.77
C ILE A 26 1.34 -5.03 -9.39
N ALA A 27 1.21 -4.76 -8.09
CA ALA A 27 0.35 -3.70 -7.55
C ALA A 27 1.17 -2.71 -6.71
N CYS A 28 0.86 -1.43 -6.85
CA CYS A 28 1.40 -0.35 -6.02
C CYS A 28 0.26 0.23 -5.19
N ILE A 29 0.32 0.09 -3.86
CA ILE A 29 -0.81 0.38 -2.97
C ILE A 29 -0.31 1.23 -1.80
N GLY A 30 -1.06 2.27 -1.42
CA GLY A 30 -0.80 3.03 -0.20
C GLY A 30 -1.23 2.26 1.05
N ASP A 31 -0.57 2.50 2.18
CA ASP A 31 -0.92 1.93 3.48
C ASP A 31 -2.38 2.18 3.90
N GLY A 32 -2.87 3.41 3.74
CA GLY A 32 -4.28 3.75 4.00
C GLY A 32 -5.26 2.93 3.15
N SER A 33 -5.01 2.84 1.84
CA SER A 33 -5.83 2.03 0.94
C SER A 33 -5.76 0.54 1.26
N PHE A 34 -4.58 0.05 1.61
CA PHE A 34 -4.40 -1.37 1.93
C PHE A 34 -5.22 -1.78 3.15
N GLN A 35 -5.32 -0.95 4.20
CA GLN A 35 -6.06 -1.27 5.42
C GLN A 35 -7.56 -1.54 5.19
N VAL A 36 -8.16 -0.93 4.17
CA VAL A 36 -9.61 -1.07 3.89
C VAL A 36 -9.98 -2.48 3.42
N THR A 37 -9.07 -3.14 2.70
CA THR A 37 -9.34 -4.41 2.00
C THR A 37 -8.19 -5.42 2.15
N ALA A 38 -7.40 -5.32 3.22
CA ALA A 38 -6.22 -6.18 3.46
C ALA A 38 -6.56 -7.68 3.51
N GLN A 39 -7.78 -8.03 3.89
CA GLN A 39 -8.26 -9.42 3.99
C GLN A 39 -8.21 -10.20 2.68
N ASP A 40 -8.27 -9.51 1.53
CA ASP A 40 -8.21 -10.15 0.21
C ASP A 40 -6.88 -10.85 -0.04
N ILE A 41 -5.81 -10.46 0.67
CA ILE A 41 -4.51 -11.15 0.66
C ILE A 41 -4.65 -12.61 1.09
N SER A 42 -5.51 -12.91 2.05
CA SER A 42 -5.77 -14.29 2.49
C SER A 42 -6.28 -15.15 1.31
N THR A 43 -7.16 -14.57 0.49
CA THR A 43 -7.67 -15.25 -0.71
C THR A 43 -6.59 -15.41 -1.77
N MET A 44 -5.74 -14.39 -2.00
CA MET A 44 -4.62 -14.51 -2.93
C MET A 44 -3.66 -15.64 -2.54
N LEU A 45 -3.38 -15.77 -1.23
CA LEU A 45 -2.56 -16.86 -0.68
C LEU A 45 -3.24 -18.21 -0.88
N ARG A 46 -4.52 -18.34 -0.52
CA ARG A 46 -5.30 -19.57 -0.74
C ARG A 46 -5.34 -20.00 -2.20
N CYS A 47 -5.39 -19.05 -3.13
CA CYS A 47 -5.53 -19.31 -4.57
C CYS A 47 -4.20 -19.53 -5.31
N GLY A 48 -3.06 -19.67 -4.63
CA GLY A 48 -1.80 -19.93 -5.34
C GLY A 48 -1.19 -18.70 -6.04
N GLN A 49 -1.75 -17.49 -5.84
CA GLN A 49 -1.43 -16.33 -6.67
C GLN A 49 -0.05 -15.73 -6.37
N ARG A 50 0.73 -15.49 -7.44
CA ARG A 50 2.14 -15.04 -7.36
C ARG A 50 2.34 -13.52 -7.50
N THR A 51 1.43 -12.76 -6.90
CA THR A 51 1.38 -11.30 -6.98
C THR A 51 2.54 -10.64 -6.22
N ILE A 52 3.09 -9.57 -6.77
CA ILE A 52 4.00 -8.65 -6.06
C ILE A 52 3.22 -7.39 -5.68
N ILE A 53 3.25 -7.01 -4.40
CA ILE A 53 2.64 -5.79 -3.90
C ILE A 53 3.74 -4.87 -3.36
N PHE A 54 3.88 -3.69 -3.95
CA PHE A 54 4.64 -2.58 -3.40
C PHE A 54 3.74 -1.75 -2.50
N LEU A 55 3.89 -1.92 -1.19
CA LEU A 55 3.14 -1.16 -0.19
C LEU A 55 3.90 0.11 0.18
N THR A 56 3.33 1.26 -0.12
CA THR A 56 3.88 2.56 0.28
C THR A 56 3.39 2.89 1.68
N ASN A 57 4.26 2.73 2.67
CA ASN A 57 3.98 3.07 4.06
C ASN A 57 4.52 4.48 4.36
N ASN A 58 3.62 5.45 4.38
CA ASN A 58 3.91 6.87 4.66
C ASN A 58 3.22 7.36 5.95
N GLY A 59 2.49 6.47 6.63
CA GLY A 59 1.85 6.69 7.92
C GLY A 59 0.51 7.42 7.85
N GLY A 60 -0.17 7.44 6.70
CA GLY A 60 -1.45 8.14 6.58
C GLY A 60 -1.94 8.40 5.16
N TYR A 61 -3.03 9.14 5.09
CA TYR A 61 -3.67 9.60 3.86
C TYR A 61 -2.90 10.78 3.26
N THR A 62 -1.74 10.49 2.66
CA THR A 62 -0.81 11.55 2.18
C THR A 62 -1.42 12.40 1.07
N THR A 63 -2.27 11.84 0.20
CA THR A 63 -2.95 12.63 -0.83
C THR A 63 -3.87 13.67 -0.20
N GLU A 64 -4.60 13.27 0.83
CA GLU A 64 -5.56 14.08 1.57
C GLU A 64 -4.86 15.17 2.37
N VAL A 65 -3.65 14.92 2.92
CA VAL A 65 -2.81 15.95 3.55
C VAL A 65 -2.48 17.10 2.59
N GLU A 66 -2.28 16.81 1.30
CA GLU A 66 -1.98 17.85 0.30
C GLU A 66 -3.21 18.65 -0.14
N ILE A 67 -4.40 18.08 0.04
CA ILE A 67 -5.68 18.74 -0.28
C ILE A 67 -6.14 19.55 0.92
N HIS A 68 -6.19 18.92 2.09
CA HIS A 68 -6.55 19.51 3.36
C HIS A 68 -6.00 18.67 4.52
N ASP A 69 -5.03 19.22 5.24
CA ASP A 69 -4.43 18.53 6.37
C ASP A 69 -5.34 18.52 7.61
N GLY A 70 -5.26 17.45 8.40
CA GLY A 70 -6.11 17.25 9.57
C GLY A 70 -5.87 15.92 10.29
N PRO A 71 -6.33 15.79 11.55
CA PRO A 71 -6.09 14.60 12.36
C PRO A 71 -6.71 13.32 11.79
N TYR A 72 -7.73 13.45 10.94
CA TYR A 72 -8.39 12.33 10.25
C TYR A 72 -7.52 11.70 9.14
N ASN A 73 -6.44 12.36 8.72
CA ASN A 73 -5.49 11.80 7.76
C ASN A 73 -4.49 10.84 8.42
N VAL A 74 -4.45 10.80 9.76
CA VAL A 74 -3.54 9.96 10.53
C VAL A 74 -4.17 8.58 10.74
N ILE A 75 -3.50 7.54 10.26
CA ILE A 75 -3.95 6.15 10.42
C ILE A 75 -3.06 5.41 11.42
N LYS A 76 -3.61 4.35 12.04
CA LYS A 76 -2.81 3.46 12.88
C LYS A 76 -1.85 2.67 12.00
N ASN A 77 -0.55 2.89 12.15
CA ASN A 77 0.44 2.11 11.43
C ASN A 77 0.44 0.64 11.87
N TRP A 78 0.45 -0.30 10.91
CA TRP A 78 0.53 -1.74 11.16
C TRP A 78 1.94 -2.28 10.91
N THR A 79 2.23 -3.44 11.47
CA THR A 79 3.40 -4.26 11.08
C THR A 79 3.02 -5.09 9.85
N TYR A 80 2.91 -4.44 8.68
CA TYR A 80 2.35 -5.05 7.46
C TYR A 80 3.02 -6.37 7.04
N THR A 81 4.34 -6.48 7.18
CA THR A 81 5.08 -7.71 6.90
C THR A 81 4.74 -8.84 7.88
N GLY A 82 4.58 -8.51 9.16
CA GLY A 82 4.19 -9.46 10.21
C GLY A 82 2.74 -9.92 10.05
N SER A 83 1.83 -9.02 9.69
CA SER A 83 0.45 -9.37 9.37
C SER A 83 0.38 -10.40 8.25
N MET A 84 1.18 -10.25 7.18
CA MET A 84 1.22 -11.26 6.12
C MET A 84 1.81 -12.59 6.55
N GLN A 85 2.85 -12.59 7.38
CA GLN A 85 3.40 -13.84 7.92
C GLN A 85 2.35 -14.60 8.73
N SER A 86 1.53 -13.91 9.50
CA SER A 86 0.45 -14.54 10.27
C SER A 86 -0.63 -15.19 9.39
N THR A 87 -0.80 -14.73 8.16
CA THR A 87 -1.76 -15.28 7.19
C THR A 87 -1.15 -16.36 6.28
N THR A 88 0.17 -16.59 6.35
CA THR A 88 0.88 -17.50 5.44
C THR A 88 1.18 -18.83 6.13
N GLU A 89 0.69 -19.94 5.59
CA GLU A 89 1.12 -21.29 5.99
C GLU A 89 2.47 -21.67 5.37
N LYS A 90 3.20 -22.61 5.98
CA LYS A 90 4.57 -23.01 5.56
C LYS A 90 4.66 -23.44 4.08
N GLU A 91 3.58 -23.94 3.51
CA GLU A 91 3.52 -24.42 2.12
C GLU A 91 3.40 -23.27 1.09
N ASN A 92 3.00 -22.07 1.53
CA ASN A 92 2.76 -20.90 0.67
C ASN A 92 3.93 -19.89 0.69
N VAL A 93 5.07 -20.27 1.29
CA VAL A 93 6.23 -19.40 1.45
C VAL A 93 6.79 -19.01 0.08
N GLY A 94 6.79 -17.71 -0.22
CA GLY A 94 7.33 -17.13 -1.45
C GLY A 94 6.32 -16.98 -2.60
N GLN A 95 5.07 -17.37 -2.39
CA GLN A 95 3.99 -17.23 -3.36
C GLN A 95 3.62 -15.76 -3.58
N LEU A 96 3.17 -15.07 -2.53
CA LEU A 96 2.89 -13.63 -2.57
C LEU A 96 4.07 -12.85 -1.96
N ARG A 97 4.46 -11.75 -2.60
CA ARG A 97 5.55 -10.89 -2.11
C ARG A 97 5.05 -9.50 -1.79
N LEU A 98 5.14 -9.12 -0.51
CA LEU A 98 4.92 -7.74 -0.06
C LEU A 98 6.25 -7.04 0.16
N ILE A 99 6.45 -5.97 -0.58
CA ILE A 99 7.61 -5.10 -0.45
C ILE A 99 7.12 -3.78 0.15
N VAL A 100 7.40 -3.56 1.42
CA VAL A 100 7.05 -2.30 2.09
C VAL A 100 8.13 -1.26 1.80
N LYS A 101 7.75 -0.14 1.18
CA LYS A 101 8.61 1.01 0.91
C LYS A 101 8.14 2.18 1.75
N ARG A 102 9.10 2.85 2.41
CA ARG A 102 8.84 4.19 2.94
C ARG A 102 8.84 5.17 1.77
N SER A 103 7.90 6.10 1.80
CA SER A 103 7.90 7.21 0.85
C SER A 103 9.03 8.18 1.18
N TRP A 104 9.84 8.51 0.17
CA TRP A 104 10.89 9.54 0.25
C TRP A 104 10.33 10.94 0.02
N TRP A 105 9.03 11.06 -0.28
CA TRP A 105 8.38 12.29 -0.70
C TRP A 105 8.44 13.41 0.35
N LYS A 106 8.19 13.08 1.63
CA LYS A 106 8.27 14.04 2.73
C LYS A 106 9.70 14.62 2.87
N GLN A 107 10.72 13.78 2.67
CA GLN A 107 12.13 14.20 2.72
C GLN A 107 12.51 15.06 1.52
N LEU A 108 12.04 14.69 0.31
CA LEU A 108 12.22 15.49 -0.90
C LEU A 108 11.57 16.88 -0.77
N LYS A 109 10.34 16.97 -0.25
CA LYS A 109 9.69 18.27 -0.01
C LYS A 109 10.48 19.15 0.93
N GLN A 110 10.99 18.59 2.02
CA GLN A 110 11.80 19.33 2.98
C GLN A 110 13.08 19.90 2.34
N GLN A 111 13.60 19.27 1.29
CA GLN A 111 14.74 19.79 0.53
C GLN A 111 14.36 20.78 -0.58
N MET A 112 13.12 20.74 -1.07
CA MET A 112 12.62 21.64 -2.11
C MET A 112 11.99 22.93 -1.56
N GLU A 113 11.61 22.96 -0.28
CA GLU A 113 11.17 24.17 0.41
C GLU A 113 12.26 25.26 0.35
N PRO A 114 11.97 26.46 -0.17
CA PRO A 114 12.94 27.54 -0.21
C PRO A 114 13.37 27.88 1.22
N ARG A 115 14.69 27.91 1.47
CA ARG A 115 15.22 28.33 2.78
C ARG A 115 14.65 29.70 3.11
N LYS A 116 13.90 29.81 4.21
CA LYS A 116 13.48 31.12 4.72
C LYS A 116 14.72 31.94 4.99
N THR A 117 15.00 32.93 4.15
CA THR A 117 16.06 33.92 4.40
C THR A 117 15.60 34.74 5.60
N VAL A 118 16.12 34.42 6.78
CA VAL A 118 15.90 35.24 7.97
C VAL A 118 16.82 36.45 7.84
N PHE A 119 16.28 37.55 7.34
CA PHE A 119 16.93 38.85 7.47
C PHE A 119 16.89 39.24 8.94
N HIS A 120 18.07 39.29 9.57
CA HIS A 120 18.28 39.88 10.90
C HIS A 120 18.52 41.39 10.74
#